data_AF-A0A533S8D7-F1
#
_entry.id   AF-A0A533S8D7-F1
#
_cell.length_a   1.000
_cell.length_b   1.000
_cell.length_c   1.000
_cell.angle_alpha   90.00
_cell.angle_beta   90.00
_cell.angle_gamma   90.00
#
_symmetry.space_group_name_H-M   'P 1'
#
loop_
_entity.id
_entity.type
_entity.pdbx_description
1 polymer ?
#
loop_
_entity_poly.entity_id
_entity_poly.type
_entity_poly.pdbx_seq_one_letter_code
_entity_poly.pdbx_strand_id
1 'polypeptide(L)' 'MDLILFIAVALTAIGAAVAMILSRNAVYSALFLILNFMSVAAFYLVLGAPFIALAQITIYAGAI' A
#
# COMPACT_ATOMS: atom_id res chain seq x y z
N MET A 1 12.13 13.88 9.51
CA MET A 1 12.05 12.42 9.40
C MET A 1 10.93 12.01 8.44
N ASP A 2 9.78 12.67 8.51
CA ASP A 2 8.56 12.27 7.79
C ASP A 2 8.66 12.35 6.27
N LEU A 3 9.38 13.32 5.70
CA LEU A 3 9.52 13.45 4.26
C LEU A 3 10.27 12.27 3.61
N ILE A 4 11.35 11.79 4.23
CA ILE A 4 12.13 10.66 3.72
C ILE A 4 11.26 9.39 3.74
N LEU A 5 10.56 9.17 4.85
CA LEU A 5 9.68 8.02 5.00
C LEU A 5 8.47 8.10 4.05
N PHE A 6 7.90 9.30 3.86
CA PHE A 6 6.84 9.56 2.88
C PHE A 6 7.30 9.22 1.45
N ILE A 7 8.48 9.70 1.04
CA ILE A 7 9.02 9.42 -0.30
C ILE A 7 9.31 7.93 -0.47
N ALA A 8 9.86 7.27 0.55
CA ALA A 8 10.10 5.83 0.49
C ALA A 8 8.79 5.04 0.28
N VAL A 9 7.75 5.36 1.06
CA VAL A 9 6.41 4.75 0.92
C VAL A 9 5.76 5.10 -0.43
N ALA A 10 6.01 6.30 -0.96
CA ALA A 10 5.53 6.69 -2.29
C ALA A 10 6.15 5.84 -3.40
N LEU A 11 7.46 5.63 -3.35
CA LEU A 11 8.15 4.80 -4.32
C LEU A 11 7.69 3.34 -4.22
N THR A 12 7.46 2.81 -3.02
CA THR A 12 6.92 1.45 -2.86
C THR A 12 5.50 1.33 -3.38
N ALA A 13 4.63 2.31 -3.13
CA ALA A 13 3.26 2.31 -3.64
C ALA A 13 3.22 2.33 -5.18
N ILE A 14 3.99 3.24 -5.81
CA ILE A 14 4.08 3.32 -7.27
C ILE A 14 4.65 2.03 -7.85
N GLY A 15 5.74 1.52 -7.27
CA GLY A 15 6.37 0.27 -7.71
C GLY A 15 5.42 -0.92 -7.60
N ALA A 16 4.67 -1.04 -6.50
CA ALA A 16 3.68 -2.09 -6.30
C ALA A 16 2.53 -1.98 -7.32
N ALA A 17 2.00 -0.78 -7.56
CA ALA A 17 0.95 -0.57 -8.56
C ALA A 17 1.40 -0.93 -9.98
N VAL A 18 2.61 -0.55 -10.38
CA VAL A 18 3.20 -0.92 -11.68
C VAL A 18 3.38 -2.44 -11.76
N ALA A 19 3.96 -3.07 -10.74
CA ALA A 19 4.18 -4.52 -10.70
C ALA A 19 2.86 -5.31 -10.73
N MET A 20 1.81 -4.80 -10.07
CA MET A 20 0.46 -5.37 -10.11
C MET A 20 -0.10 -5.42 -11.54
N ILE A 21 0.01 -4.32 -12.29
CA ILE A 21 -0.50 -4.19 -13.67
C ILE A 21 0.34 -5.04 -14.64
N LEU A 22 1.66 -5.08 -14.46
CA LEU A 22 2.56 -5.83 -15.33
C LEU A 22 2.56 -7.33 -15.04
N SER A 23 2.07 -7.76 -13.88
CA SER A 23 2.02 -9.17 -13.51
C SER A 23 1.01 -9.93 -14.38
N ARG A 24 1.51 -10.96 -15.09
CA ARG A 24 0.68 -11.87 -15.90
C ARG A 24 -0.08 -12.90 -15.05
N ASN A 25 0.38 -13.15 -13.84
CA ASN A 25 -0.25 -14.10 -12.92
C ASN A 25 -1.13 -13.34 -11.93
N ALA A 26 -2.39 -13.76 -11.82
CA ALA A 26 -3.36 -13.17 -10.91
C ALA A 26 -2.90 -13.20 -9.45
N VAL A 27 -2.21 -14.26 -9.01
CA VAL A 27 -1.70 -14.38 -7.63
C VAL A 27 -0.64 -13.32 -7.34
N TYR A 28 0.36 -13.18 -8.22
CA TYR A 28 1.38 -12.13 -8.04
C TYR A 28 0.78 -10.73 -8.16
N SER A 29 -0.20 -10.54 -9.05
CA SER A 29 -0.93 -9.27 -9.14
C SER A 29 -1.65 -8.93 -7.82
N ALA A 30 -2.33 -9.90 -7.21
CA ALA A 30 -2.97 -9.74 -5.91
C ALA A 30 -1.97 -9.45 -4.78
N LEU A 31 -0.80 -10.10 -4.76
CA LEU A 31 0.24 -9.80 -3.76
C LEU A 31 0.75 -8.35 -3.89
N PHE A 32 0.93 -7.85 -5.12
CA PHE A 32 1.30 -6.44 -5.34
C PHE A 32 0.17 -5.47 -4.99
N LEU A 33 -1.09 -5.86 -5.18
CA LEU A 33 -2.25 -5.09 -4.72
C LEU A 33 -2.25 -4.96 -3.19
N ILE A 34 -2.00 -6.05 -2.45
CA ILE A 34 -1.89 -6.02 -0.99
C ILE A 34 -0.73 -5.12 -0.56
N LEU A 35 0.44 -5.23 -1.21
CA LEU A 35 1.59 -4.35 -0.91
C LEU A 35 1.25 -2.86 -1.15
N ASN A 36 0.48 -2.57 -2.20
CA ASN A 36 -0.01 -1.22 -2.47
C ASN A 36 -0.96 -0.73 -1.36
N PHE A 37 -1.91 -1.56 -0.92
CA PHE A 37 -2.80 -1.21 0.20
C PHE A 37 -2.07 -0.99 1.51
N MET A 38 -1.03 -1.79 1.80
CA MET A 38 -0.17 -1.58 2.97
C MET A 38 0.61 -0.26 2.88
N SER A 39 1.09 0.11 1.69
CA SER A 39 1.76 1.39 1.48
C SER A 39 0.80 2.58 1.71
N VAL A 40 -0.46 2.47 1.27
CA VAL A 40 -1.49 3.49 1.54
C VAL A 40 -1.81 3.57 3.04
N ALA A 41 -1.90 2.44 3.74
CA ALA A 41 -2.07 2.44 5.19
C ALA A 41 -0.89 3.13 5.91
N ALA A 42 0.34 2.90 5.46
CA ALA A 42 1.52 3.59 5.98
C ALA A 42 1.46 5.11 5.74
N PHE A 43 0.97 5.56 4.58
CA PHE A 43 0.73 7.00 4.35
C PHE A 43 -0.25 7.60 5.35
N TYR A 44 -1.34 6.90 5.65
CA TYR A 44 -2.29 7.37 6.65
C TYR A 44 -1.66 7.48 8.05
N LEU A 45 -0.74 6.58 8.43
CA LEU A 45 0.00 6.73 9.68
C LEU A 45 0.91 7.96 9.68
N VAL A 46 1.65 8.21 8.58
CA VAL A 46 2.51 9.39 8.42
C VAL A 46 1.70 10.69 8.48
N LEU A 47 0.49 10.68 7.94
CA LEU A 47 -0.42 11.83 7.91
C LEU A 47 -1.23 12.00 9.20
N GLY A 48 -1.00 11.17 10.24
CA GLY A 48 -1.69 11.28 11.52
C GLY A 48 -3.14 10.77 11.50
N ALA A 49 -3.48 9.86 10.58
CA ALA A 49 -4.81 9.28 10.41
C ALA A 49 -4.85 7.76 10.77
N PRO A 50 -4.62 7.37 12.04
CA PRO A 50 -4.48 5.97 12.43
C PRO A 50 -5.75 5.13 12.27
N PHE A 51 -6.93 5.72 12.46
CA PHE A 51 -8.19 5.01 12.25
C PHE A 51 -8.37 4.61 10.77
N ILE A 52 -8.04 5.51 9.84
CA ILE A 52 -8.13 5.24 8.41
C ILE A 52 -7.07 4.21 8.00
N ALA A 53 -5.85 4.29 8.58
CA ALA A 53 -4.82 3.28 8.36
C ALA A 53 -5.29 1.87 8.76
N LEU A 54 -5.90 1.73 9.94
CA LEU A 54 -6.43 0.44 10.40
C LEU A 54 -7.57 -0.05 9.52
N ALA A 55 -8.51 0.83 9.15
CA ALA A 55 -9.59 0.49 8.23
C ALA A 55 -9.05 0.04 6.85
N GLN A 56 -7.98 0.66 6.36
CA GLN A 56 -7.33 0.26 5.12
C GLN A 56 -6.80 -1.18 5.18
N ILE A 57 -6.16 -1.54 6.30
CA ILE A 57 -5.61 -2.88 6.49
C ILE A 57 -6.72 -3.91 6.66
N THR A 58 -7.70 -3.65 7.52
CA THR A 58 -8.74 -4.64 7.84
C THR A 58 -9.72 -4.88 6.71
N ILE A 59 -10.10 -3.82 5.97
CA ILE A 59 -11.11 -3.91 4.91
C ILE A 59 -10.45 -4.25 3.56
N TYR A 60 -9.46 -3.46 3.13
CA TYR A 60 -8.91 -3.61 1.78
C TYR A 60 -7.82 -4.68 1.71
N ALA A 61 -6.88 -4.72 2.66
CA ALA A 61 -5.81 -5.71 2.64
C ALA A 61 -6.23 -7.07 3.23
N GLY A 62 -7.19 -7.08 4.16
CA GLY A 62 -7.60 -8.28 4.91
C GLY A 62 -8.79 -9.05 4.32
N ALA A 63 -9.67 -8.39 3.56
CA ALA A 63 -10.91 -9.01 3.08
C ALA A 63 -11.00 -9.20 1.55
N ILE A 64 -10.19 -8.48 0.77
CA ILE A 64 -10.13 -8.59 -0.71
C ILE A 64 -9.01 -9.55 -1.09
#